data_AF-A0A140L0F4-F1
#
_entry.id   AF-A0A140L0F4-F1
#
_cell.length_a   1.000
_cell.length_b   1.000
_cell.length_c   1.000
_cell.angle_alpha   90.00
_cell.angle_beta   90.00
_cell.angle_gamma   90.00
#
_symmetry.space_group_name_H-M   'P 1'
#
loop_
_entity.id
_entity.type
_entity.pdbx_description
1 polymer ?
#
loop_
_entity_poly.entity_id
_entity_poly.type
_entity_poly.pdbx_seq_one_letter_code
_entity_poly.pdbx_strand_id
1 'polypeptide(L)'
;MKKKFHKTLFLISTVCILILSFSIVAFAAYADSPYKYATVYGYDYDFKARIYNTGTYVTAETLVVCNDGNVPTGYMGAQARLYNSDGLLKLSSSWVYNDRELAGFKVKSI
;
A
#
# COMPACT_ATOMS: atom_id res chain seq x y z
N MET A 1 -49.10 -2.10 -29.48
CA MET A 1 -47.66 -1.77 -29.29
C MET A 1 -47.27 -1.45 -27.83
N LYS A 2 -48.05 -0.69 -27.06
CA LYS A 2 -47.68 -0.25 -25.70
C LYS A 2 -47.37 -1.40 -24.71
N LYS A 3 -48.16 -2.47 -24.64
CA LYS A 3 -47.94 -3.59 -23.69
C LYS A 3 -46.64 -4.39 -23.91
N LYS A 4 -46.20 -4.57 -25.18
CA LYS A 4 -44.93 -5.26 -25.49
C LYS A 4 -43.73 -4.38 -25.12
N PHE A 5 -43.82 -3.07 -25.40
CA PHE A 5 -42.79 -2.10 -25.03
C PHE A 5 -42.54 -2.02 -23.51
N HIS A 6 -43.59 -2.01 -22.70
CA HIS A 6 -43.46 -1.98 -21.23
C HIS A 6 -42.83 -3.26 -20.67
N LYS A 7 -43.12 -4.44 -21.26
CA LYS A 7 -42.50 -5.71 -20.86
C LYS A 7 -41.02 -5.75 -21.21
N THR A 8 -40.64 -5.26 -22.39
CA THR A 8 -39.23 -5.16 -22.80
C THR A 8 -38.46 -4.18 -21.93
N LEU A 9 -39.05 -3.01 -21.62
CA LEU A 9 -38.44 -2.02 -20.74
C LEU A 9 -38.24 -2.56 -19.31
N PHE A 10 -39.24 -3.27 -18.78
CA PHE A 10 -39.13 -3.94 -17.48
C PHE A 10 -38.03 -5.00 -17.48
N LEU A 11 -37.95 -5.85 -18.51
CA LEU A 11 -36.92 -6.88 -18.59
C LEU A 11 -35.50 -6.29 -18.63
N ILE A 12 -35.30 -5.23 -19.41
CA ILE A 12 -34.01 -4.51 -19.50
C ILE A 12 -33.65 -3.91 -18.14
N SER A 13 -34.61 -3.24 -17.48
CA SER A 13 -34.38 -2.66 -16.15
C SER A 13 -33.97 -3.71 -15.12
N THR A 14 -34.65 -4.87 -15.10
CA THR A 14 -34.33 -5.98 -14.19
C THR A 14 -32.96 -6.57 -14.48
N VAL A 15 -32.59 -6.75 -15.75
CA VAL A 15 -31.26 -7.25 -16.14
C VAL A 15 -30.15 -6.25 -15.77
N CYS A 16 -30.37 -4.94 -15.96
CA CYS A 16 -29.42 -3.92 -15.56
C CYS A 16 -29.20 -3.89 -14.04
N ILE A 17 -30.27 -4.03 -13.24
CA ILE A 17 -30.17 -4.10 -11.78
C ILE A 17 -29.41 -5.36 -11.33
N LEU A 18 -29.62 -6.49 -12.01
CA LEU A 18 -28.90 -7.75 -11.76
C LEU A 18 -27.41 -7.67 -12.10
N ILE A 19 -27.05 -6.98 -13.18
CA ILE A 19 -25.63 -6.80 -13.55
C ILE A 19 -24.91 -5.87 -12.56
N LEU A 20 -25.61 -4.85 -12.07
CA LEU A 20 -25.06 -3.89 -11.10
C LEU A 20 -24.99 -4.41 -9.66
N SER A 21 -25.62 -5.56 -9.36
CA SER A 21 -25.64 -6.14 -8.01
C SER A 21 -24.43 -7.05 -7.71
N PHE A 22 -23.57 -7.33 -8.71
CA PHE A 22 -22.29 -7.99 -8.46
C PHE A 22 -21.31 -7.01 -7.82
N SER A 23 -21.19 -7.06 -6.50
CA SER A 23 -20.14 -6.35 -5.77
C SER A 23 -18.83 -7.12 -5.92
N ILE A 24 -17.84 -6.55 -6.60
CA ILE A 24 -16.48 -7.09 -6.62
C ILE A 24 -15.88 -6.81 -5.25
N VAL A 25 -15.75 -7.83 -4.40
CA VAL A 25 -15.08 -7.69 -3.11
C VAL A 25 -13.57 -7.70 -3.34
N ALA A 26 -12.94 -6.52 -3.22
CA ALA A 26 -11.48 -6.42 -3.21
C ALA A 26 -10.97 -6.65 -1.79
N PHE A 27 -10.28 -7.76 -1.55
CA PHE A 27 -9.60 -8.01 -0.28
C PHE A 27 -8.21 -7.37 -0.34
N ALA A 28 -8.03 -6.29 0.40
CA ALA A 28 -6.71 -5.76 0.70
C ALA A 28 -6.26 -6.25 2.07
N ALA A 29 -5.03 -6.76 2.15
CA ALA A 29 -4.44 -7.20 3.41
C ALA A 29 -3.09 -6.52 3.62
N TYR A 30 -2.78 -6.21 4.88
CA TYR A 30 -1.46 -5.71 5.26
C TYR A 30 -0.96 -6.45 6.49
N ALA A 31 0.35 -6.59 6.59
CA ALA A 31 1.01 -7.01 7.81
C ALA A 31 2.18 -6.05 8.08
N ASP A 32 2.32 -5.68 9.34
CA ASP A 32 3.39 -4.81 9.84
C ASP A 32 4.34 -5.63 10.70
N SER A 33 5.65 -5.38 10.57
CA SER A 33 6.60 -5.78 11.60
C SER A 33 6.42 -4.90 12.84
N PRO A 34 6.91 -5.35 14.02
CA PRO A 34 7.17 -4.44 15.12
C PRO A 34 8.06 -3.28 14.68
N TYR A 35 7.94 -2.15 15.37
CA TYR A 35 8.90 -1.06 15.22
C TYR A 35 10.26 -1.48 15.78
N LYS A 36 11.31 -1.01 15.12
CA LYS A 36 12.67 -0.95 15.63
C LYS A 36 13.06 0.51 15.79
N TYR A 37 14.02 0.74 16.67
CA TYR A 37 14.46 2.06 17.05
C TYR A 37 15.96 2.22 16.81
N ALA A 38 16.39 3.41 16.39
CA ALA A 38 17.79 3.79 16.32
C ALA A 38 17.96 5.31 16.45
N THR A 39 18.99 5.74 17.18
CA THR A 39 19.43 7.14 17.23
C THR A 39 20.56 7.35 16.21
N VAL A 40 20.40 8.30 15.30
CA VAL A 40 21.40 8.64 14.28
C VAL A 40 21.56 10.16 14.22
N TYR A 41 22.79 10.65 14.33
CA TYR A 41 23.11 12.09 14.36
C TYR A 41 22.30 12.90 15.40
N GLY A 42 21.93 12.27 16.52
CA GLY A 42 21.16 12.90 17.59
C GLY A 42 19.65 12.98 17.35
N TYR A 43 19.14 12.31 16.31
CA TYR A 43 17.71 12.14 16.05
C TYR A 43 17.26 10.72 16.34
N ASP A 44 16.11 10.59 16.96
CA ASP A 44 15.52 9.31 17.31
C ASP A 44 14.53 8.83 16.25
N TYR A 45 14.83 7.68 15.64
CA TYR A 45 14.03 7.11 14.57
C TYR A 45 13.35 5.82 14.98
N ASP A 46 12.07 5.72 14.66
CA ASP A 46 11.32 4.48 14.63
C ASP A 46 11.14 4.02 13.18
N PHE A 47 11.38 2.75 12.92
CA PHE A 47 11.23 2.17 11.58
C PHE A 47 10.63 0.77 11.60
N LYS A 48 9.89 0.44 10.54
CA LYS A 48 9.27 -0.89 10.38
C LYS A 48 9.17 -1.30 8.92
N ALA A 49 8.98 -2.60 8.72
CA ALA A 49 8.62 -3.17 7.43
C ALA A 49 7.10 -3.41 7.37
N ARG A 50 6.53 -3.24 6.19
CA ARG A 50 5.14 -3.53 5.88
C ARG A 50 5.05 -4.31 4.58
N ILE A 51 4.15 -5.28 4.53
CA ILE A 51 3.74 -5.93 3.29
C ILE A 51 2.28 -5.58 3.01
N TYR A 52 1.96 -5.28 1.75
CA TYR A 52 0.60 -4.98 1.32
C TYR A 52 0.23 -5.88 0.14
N ASN A 53 -0.96 -6.47 0.20
CA ASN A 53 -1.56 -7.23 -0.88
C ASN A 53 -2.82 -6.47 -1.34
N THR A 54 -2.86 -6.05 -2.61
CA THR A 54 -4.00 -5.34 -3.21
C THR A 54 -5.04 -6.27 -3.83
N GLY A 55 -4.81 -7.59 -3.78
CA GLY A 55 -5.54 -8.59 -4.55
C GLY A 55 -5.01 -8.76 -5.98
N THR A 56 -4.26 -7.79 -6.51
CA THR A 56 -3.63 -7.84 -7.85
C THR A 56 -2.12 -7.99 -7.79
N TYR A 57 -1.48 -7.43 -6.77
CA TYR A 57 -0.04 -7.56 -6.55
C TYR A 57 0.30 -7.47 -5.07
N VAL A 58 1.50 -7.93 -4.75
CA VAL A 58 2.10 -7.83 -3.41
C VAL A 58 3.28 -6.87 -3.49
N THR A 59 3.38 -5.95 -2.54
CA THR A 59 4.48 -4.98 -2.44
C THR A 59 5.00 -4.92 -1.00
N ALA A 60 6.29 -4.62 -0.85
CA ALA A 60 6.89 -4.32 0.44
C ALA A 60 7.08 -2.80 0.58
N GLU A 61 6.98 -2.32 1.81
CA GLU A 61 7.21 -0.93 2.22
C GLU A 61 8.13 -0.92 3.44
N THR A 62 9.01 0.09 3.50
CA THR A 62 9.75 0.44 4.71
C THR A 62 9.31 1.84 5.11
N LEU A 63 8.90 1.99 6.36
CA LEU A 63 8.54 3.26 6.98
C LEU A 63 9.63 3.65 7.99
N VAL A 64 10.06 4.91 7.94
CA VAL A 64 10.95 5.55 8.91
C VAL A 64 10.26 6.82 9.42
N VAL A 65 10.26 7.04 10.73
CA VAL A 65 9.66 8.20 11.38
C VAL A 65 10.66 8.75 12.39
N CYS A 66 10.88 10.06 12.41
CA CYS A 66 11.64 10.73 13.46
C CYS A 66 10.67 11.22 14.53
N ASN A 67 10.96 10.90 15.78
CA ASN A 67 10.12 11.27 16.92
C ASN A 67 10.31 12.73 17.36
N ASP A 68 11.45 13.33 16.99
CA ASP A 68 11.83 14.69 17.40
C ASP A 68 11.39 15.78 16.41
N GLY A 69 10.67 15.41 15.34
CA GLY A 69 10.16 16.33 14.32
C GLY A 69 10.85 16.18 12.96
N ASN A 70 10.86 17.26 12.18
CA ASN A 70 11.44 17.24 10.83
C ASN A 70 12.96 17.11 10.88
N VAL A 71 13.51 16.24 10.04
CA VAL A 71 14.95 16.07 9.89
C VAL A 71 15.43 16.62 8.54
N PRO A 72 16.70 17.04 8.42
CA PRO A 72 17.25 17.55 7.17
C PRO A 72 17.11 16.58 5.98
N THR A 73 17.18 17.13 4.78
CA THR A 73 17.32 16.35 3.53
C THR A 73 18.47 15.34 3.63
N GLY A 74 18.22 14.10 3.21
CA GLY A 74 19.21 13.02 3.21
C GLY A 74 19.36 12.22 4.52
N TYR A 75 18.66 12.59 5.60
CA TYR A 75 18.80 11.94 6.90
C TYR A 75 17.98 10.64 7.04
N MET A 76 16.88 10.50 6.30
CA MET A 76 16.10 9.27 6.25
C MET A 76 16.38 8.53 4.95
N GLY A 77 17.11 7.42 5.05
CA GLY A 77 17.30 6.47 3.97
C GLY A 77 16.53 5.19 4.21
N ALA A 78 15.87 4.66 3.19
CA ALA A 78 15.18 3.37 3.28
C ALA A 78 15.29 2.57 1.98
N GLN A 79 15.20 1.25 2.11
CA GLN A 79 15.10 0.30 1.02
C GLN A 79 14.06 -0.77 1.36
N ALA A 80 13.05 -0.91 0.51
CA ALA A 80 12.03 -1.94 0.68
C ALA A 80 12.49 -3.25 0.01
N ARG A 81 12.30 -4.37 0.70
CA ARG A 81 12.63 -5.72 0.21
C ARG A 81 11.51 -6.70 0.50
N LEU A 82 11.11 -7.46 -0.51
CA LEU A 82 10.08 -8.49 -0.43
C LEU A 82 10.72 -9.87 -0.58
N TYR A 83 10.49 -10.74 0.40
CA TYR A 83 10.98 -12.12 0.42
C TYR A 83 9.82 -13.11 0.31
N ASN A 84 10.07 -14.30 -0.22
CA ASN A 84 9.12 -15.42 -0.14
C ASN A 84 9.27 -16.19 1.18
N SER A 85 8.45 -17.24 1.36
CA SER A 85 8.48 -18.12 2.53
C SER A 85 9.82 -18.83 2.75
N ASP A 86 10.58 -19.05 1.67
CA ASP A 86 11.91 -19.69 1.72
C ASP A 86 13.03 -18.69 2.05
N GLY A 87 12.69 -17.42 2.27
CA GLY A 87 13.65 -16.35 2.54
C GLY A 87 14.37 -15.79 1.31
N LEU A 88 13.94 -16.15 0.10
CA LEU A 88 14.52 -15.66 -1.15
C LEU A 88 13.97 -14.29 -1.51
N LEU A 89 14.85 -13.35 -1.86
CA LEU A 89 14.48 -12.01 -2.33
C LEU A 89 13.72 -12.12 -3.66
N LYS A 90 12.51 -11.57 -3.72
CA LYS A 90 11.66 -11.52 -4.91
C LYS A 90 11.63 -10.15 -5.57
N LEU A 91 11.65 -9.09 -4.77
CA LEU A 91 11.55 -7.72 -5.26
C LEU A 91 12.23 -6.77 -4.27
N SER A 92 12.87 -5.72 -4.78
CA SER A 92 13.49 -4.69 -3.95
C SER A 92 13.49 -3.33 -4.66
N SER A 93 13.35 -2.27 -3.89
CA SER A 93 13.68 -0.92 -4.36
C SER A 93 15.21 -0.72 -4.37
N SER A 94 15.67 0.39 -4.97
CA SER A 94 16.95 0.99 -4.62
C SER A 94 16.88 1.65 -3.23
N TRP A 95 18.03 2.05 -2.68
CA TRP A 95 18.05 3.00 -1.57
C TRP A 95 17.50 4.34 -2.03
N VAL A 96 16.55 4.88 -1.29
CA VAL A 96 16.02 6.23 -1.52
C VAL A 96 16.18 6.99 -0.22
N TYR A 97 16.53 8.27 -0.35
CA TYR A 97 16.66 9.19 0.77
C TYR A 97 15.61 10.28 0.65
N ASN A 98 15.22 10.87 1.78
CA ASN A 98 14.34 12.04 1.76
C ASN A 98 15.01 13.19 1.01
N ASP A 99 14.26 13.84 0.13
CA ASP A 99 14.69 14.94 -0.75
C ASP A 99 14.32 16.33 -0.20
N ARG A 100 13.67 16.36 0.96
CA ARG A 100 13.25 17.55 1.69
C ARG A 100 13.18 17.26 3.18
N GLU A 101 13.01 18.30 3.97
CA GLU A 101 12.77 18.16 5.41
C GLU A 101 11.42 17.50 5.69
N LEU A 102 11.43 16.48 6.55
CA LEU A 102 10.23 15.72 6.93
C LEU A 102 10.43 14.94 8.22
N ALA A 103 9.34 14.59 8.90
CA ALA A 103 9.34 13.74 10.09
C ALA A 103 9.00 12.27 9.77
N GLY A 104 8.62 11.96 8.54
CA GLY A 104 8.26 10.60 8.13
C GLY A 104 8.55 10.33 6.65
N PHE A 105 9.16 9.19 6.38
CA PHE A 105 9.63 8.78 5.07
C PHE A 105 9.26 7.32 4.79
N LYS A 106 8.81 7.03 3.56
CA LYS A 106 8.45 5.66 3.16
C LYS A 106 8.96 5.34 1.77
N VAL A 107 9.41 4.11 1.60
CA VAL A 107 9.89 3.56 0.32
C VAL A 107 9.15 2.27 0.06
N LYS A 108 8.73 2.04 -1.20
CA LYS A 108 8.05 0.83 -1.63
C LYS A 108 8.90 0.08 -2.65
N SER A 109 8.74 -1.24 -2.73
CA SER A 109 9.51 -2.11 -3.63
C SER A 109 9.01 -2.12 -5.07
N ILE A 110 8.00 -1.32 -5.41
CA ILE A 110 7.32 -1.30 -6.72
C ILE A 110 8.22 -0.79 -7.83
#